data_AF-A0A1F4KI50-F1
#
_entry.id   AF-A0A1F4KI50-F1
#
_cell.length_a   1.000
_cell.length_b   1.000
_cell.length_c   1.000
_cell.angle_alpha   90.00
_cell.angle_beta   90.00
_cell.angle_gamma   90.00
#
_symmetry.space_group_name_H-M   'P 1'
#
loop_
_entity.id
_entity.type
_entity.pdbx_description
1 polymer ?
#
loop_
_entity_poly.entity_id
_entity_poly.type
_entity_poly.pdbx_seq_one_letter_code
_entity_poly.pdbx_strand_id
1 'polypeptide(L)'
;MYAQPHQFEPLMPADARMEPLLTKAHDLSRSATLLAGRRVPTELRSLLRSMNSYYTNRIEGQHTRPHEIDQALRKDFSKDAKLAAKQRLAVAHIEAEAALEQHYAGAEGARGLYSADAVQVLHRELFSRLPVQDLLTDEGEPIAPGQLRQREVQVGAHVAPAFANVPEFLQRWGSYYGTVRRGEAALVAMACAHQRLGWVHPFVDGNGRVMRLHTHTLLSALGYTGGLWSPLRGFARNTERYYALLADADSLRRGDLDGCGNLSEQALIAWADYVLDVCQDQVDFMACMLDFETLAARLEACLVYEATVQQSGVRQASLRGLHYLFLSGEEMARGDFKAMLGMSDRGATDALGALVKRGLLKSDSPKGTVRFGLPQHALRFLFPRLWPEAEADAPGG
;
A
#
# COMPACT_ATOMS: atom_id res chain seq x y z
N MET A 1 10.77 -30.15 10.95
CA MET A 1 11.44 -28.94 10.43
C MET A 1 11.75 -29.18 8.96
N TYR A 2 11.42 -28.23 8.08
CA TYR A 2 11.56 -28.41 6.63
C TYR A 2 12.98 -28.07 6.18
N ALA A 3 13.60 -28.92 5.35
CA ALA A 3 14.99 -28.78 4.92
C ALA A 3 15.17 -28.93 3.40
N GLN A 4 14.10 -29.21 2.64
CA GLN A 4 14.19 -29.42 1.20
C GLN A 4 13.15 -28.57 0.45
N PRO A 5 13.53 -27.85 -0.63
CA PRO A 5 12.63 -26.94 -1.33
C PRO A 5 11.32 -27.56 -1.83
N HIS A 6 11.28 -28.86 -2.15
CA HIS A 6 10.03 -29.51 -2.58
C HIS A 6 8.94 -29.54 -1.47
N GLN A 7 9.26 -29.15 -0.23
CA GLN A 7 8.36 -29.18 0.93
C GLN A 7 7.37 -28.01 0.99
N PHE A 8 7.57 -26.93 0.23
CA PHE A 8 6.58 -25.84 0.10
C PHE A 8 5.78 -25.87 -1.20
N GLU A 9 5.91 -26.97 -1.95
CA GLU A 9 5.13 -27.18 -3.16
C GLU A 9 3.69 -27.58 -2.79
N PRO A 10 2.68 -27.22 -3.59
CA PRO A 10 2.82 -26.58 -4.90
C PRO A 10 3.09 -25.08 -4.82
N LEU A 11 3.91 -24.55 -5.74
CA LEU A 11 4.13 -23.10 -5.88
C LEU A 11 3.01 -22.39 -6.64
N MET A 12 2.23 -23.10 -7.46
CA MET A 12 1.05 -22.61 -8.17
C MET A 12 0.01 -23.72 -8.26
N PRO A 13 -1.28 -23.37 -8.38
CA PRO A 13 -2.30 -24.32 -8.79
C PRO A 13 -1.95 -24.96 -10.14
N ALA A 14 -2.30 -26.23 -10.31
CA ALA A 14 -2.23 -26.93 -11.57
C ALA A 14 -3.11 -26.25 -12.63
N ASP A 15 -2.69 -26.31 -13.89
CA ASP A 15 -3.35 -25.62 -15.01
C ASP A 15 -4.86 -25.90 -15.08
N ALA A 16 -5.28 -27.15 -14.86
CA ALA A 16 -6.68 -27.57 -14.89
C ALA A 16 -7.56 -26.89 -13.81
N ARG A 17 -6.98 -26.34 -12.75
CA ARG A 17 -7.68 -25.69 -11.63
C ARG A 17 -7.48 -24.18 -11.60
N MET A 18 -6.66 -23.64 -12.49
CA MET A 18 -6.25 -22.23 -12.47
C MET A 18 -7.23 -21.32 -13.23
N GLU A 19 -8.06 -21.86 -14.12
CA GLU A 19 -8.96 -21.09 -14.99
C GLU A 19 -9.81 -20.03 -14.24
N PRO A 20 -10.49 -20.35 -13.10
CA PRO A 20 -11.28 -19.33 -12.39
C PRO A 20 -10.43 -18.16 -11.87
N LEU A 21 -9.19 -18.44 -11.45
CA LEU A 21 -8.25 -17.42 -10.99
C LEU A 21 -7.73 -16.57 -12.15
N LEU A 22 -7.53 -17.17 -13.33
CA LEU A 22 -7.14 -16.43 -14.54
C LEU A 22 -8.23 -15.48 -14.99
N THR A 23 -9.50 -15.88 -14.91
CA THR A 23 -10.64 -14.98 -15.19
C THR A 23 -10.65 -13.78 -14.25
N LYS A 24 -10.51 -14.00 -12.93
CA LYS A 24 -10.42 -12.90 -11.96
C LYS A 24 -9.19 -12.00 -12.21
N ALA A 25 -8.04 -12.61 -12.52
CA ALA A 25 -6.83 -11.88 -12.85
C ALA A 25 -6.98 -11.05 -14.14
N HIS A 26 -7.75 -11.53 -15.13
CA HIS A 26 -8.05 -10.77 -16.34
C HIS A 26 -8.86 -9.50 -16.02
N ASP A 27 -9.95 -9.65 -15.27
CA ASP A 27 -10.80 -8.52 -14.86
C ASP A 27 -10.03 -7.50 -14.02
N LEU A 28 -9.21 -7.98 -13.09
CA LEU A 28 -8.31 -7.16 -12.28
C LEU A 28 -7.28 -6.43 -13.15
N SER A 29 -6.61 -7.13 -14.06
CA SER A 29 -5.62 -6.54 -14.95
C SER A 29 -6.24 -5.39 -15.77
N ARG A 30 -7.44 -5.60 -16.33
CA ARG A 30 -8.16 -4.60 -17.12
C ARG A 30 -8.56 -3.38 -16.28
N SER A 31 -9.19 -3.59 -15.14
CA SER A 31 -9.68 -2.50 -14.27
C SER A 31 -8.52 -1.70 -13.66
N ALA A 32 -7.48 -2.39 -13.17
CA ALA A 32 -6.30 -1.79 -12.57
C ALA A 32 -5.50 -0.97 -13.58
N THR A 33 -5.32 -1.47 -14.81
CA THR A 33 -4.62 -0.73 -15.88
C THR A 33 -5.35 0.58 -16.23
N LEU A 34 -6.68 0.53 -16.34
CA LEU A 34 -7.49 1.74 -16.59
C LEU A 34 -7.37 2.75 -15.45
N LEU A 35 -7.37 2.27 -14.19
CA LEU A 35 -7.20 3.12 -13.02
C LEU A 35 -5.80 3.75 -12.97
N ALA A 36 -4.75 2.95 -13.17
CA ALA A 36 -3.36 3.39 -13.11
C ALA A 36 -3.03 4.49 -14.14
N GLY A 37 -3.72 4.50 -15.28
CA GLY A 37 -3.61 5.54 -16.30
C GLY A 37 -4.25 6.88 -15.95
N ARG A 38 -5.02 6.98 -14.85
CA ARG A 38 -5.67 8.23 -14.45
C ARG A 38 -4.67 9.24 -13.91
N ARG A 39 -4.73 10.46 -14.45
CA ARG A 39 -4.03 11.62 -13.88
C ARG A 39 -4.76 12.06 -12.62
N VAL A 40 -4.00 12.20 -11.54
CA VAL A 40 -4.46 12.70 -10.24
C VAL A 40 -3.31 13.48 -9.58
N PRO A 41 -3.60 14.30 -8.56
CA PRO A 41 -2.57 15.04 -7.85
C PRO A 41 -1.58 14.11 -7.13
N THR A 42 -0.33 14.56 -7.00
CA THR A 42 0.73 13.85 -6.27
C THR A 42 0.39 13.62 -4.79
N GLU A 43 -0.46 14.47 -4.25
CA GLU A 43 -0.94 14.49 -2.88
C GLU A 43 -1.79 13.26 -2.57
N LEU A 44 -2.57 12.78 -3.54
CA LEU A 44 -3.35 11.55 -3.38
C LEU A 44 -2.42 10.34 -3.24
N ARG A 45 -1.39 10.23 -4.07
CA ARG A 45 -0.40 9.14 -3.98
C ARG A 45 0.37 9.19 -2.65
N SER A 46 0.74 10.39 -2.21
CA SER A 46 1.41 10.60 -0.93
C SER A 46 0.54 10.18 0.27
N LEU A 47 -0.75 10.50 0.21
CA LEU A 47 -1.73 10.09 1.21
C LEU A 47 -1.90 8.56 1.22
N LEU A 48 -2.08 7.95 0.05
CA LEU A 48 -2.26 6.50 -0.09
C LEU A 48 -1.03 5.73 0.41
N ARG A 49 0.18 6.24 0.19
CA ARG A 49 1.41 5.66 0.76
C ARG A 49 1.43 5.72 2.30
N SER A 50 0.95 6.83 2.86
CA SER A 50 0.79 6.95 4.32
C SER A 50 -0.25 5.96 4.86
N MET A 51 -1.33 5.75 4.11
CA MET A 51 -2.37 4.77 4.42
C MET A 51 -1.86 3.32 4.31
N ASN A 52 -1.01 3.01 3.32
CA ASN A 52 -0.34 1.72 3.18
C ASN A 52 0.52 1.42 4.42
N SER A 53 1.35 2.38 4.84
CA SER A 53 2.14 2.27 6.08
C SER A 53 1.28 2.09 7.33
N TYR A 54 0.15 2.79 7.42
CA TYR A 54 -0.79 2.60 8.53
C TYR A 54 -1.34 1.17 8.57
N TYR A 55 -1.88 0.67 7.47
CA TYR A 55 -2.56 -0.64 7.45
C TYR A 55 -1.57 -1.80 7.57
N THR A 56 -0.39 -1.72 6.94
CA THR A 56 0.63 -2.77 7.07
C THR A 56 1.16 -2.89 8.51
N ASN A 57 1.34 -1.78 9.23
CA ASN A 57 1.77 -1.80 10.62
C ASN A 57 0.65 -2.26 11.55
N ARG A 58 -0.61 -1.89 11.26
CA ARG A 58 -1.78 -2.35 12.02
C ARG A 58 -1.99 -3.86 11.94
N ILE A 59 -1.71 -4.48 10.79
CA ILE A 59 -1.78 -5.96 10.65
C ILE A 59 -0.79 -6.65 11.61
N GLU A 60 0.36 -6.02 11.88
CA GLU A 60 1.38 -6.49 12.84
C GLU A 60 1.07 -6.06 14.29
N GLY A 61 -0.15 -5.63 14.60
CA GLY A 61 -0.55 -5.22 15.96
C GLY A 61 -0.05 -3.83 16.38
N GLN A 62 0.56 -3.05 15.48
CA GLN A 62 0.97 -1.70 15.80
C GLN A 62 -0.18 -0.70 15.70
N HIS A 63 -0.36 0.06 16.78
CA HIS A 63 -1.33 1.12 16.84
C HIS A 63 -0.61 2.47 16.84
N THR A 64 -0.59 3.10 15.65
CA THR A 64 -0.35 4.54 15.44
C THR A 64 -1.59 5.14 14.83
N ARG A 65 -1.93 6.37 15.19
CA ARG A 65 -3.05 7.11 14.63
C ARG A 65 -2.62 7.87 13.37
N PRO A 66 -3.50 8.06 12.36
CA PRO A 66 -3.13 8.76 11.13
C PRO A 66 -2.54 10.17 11.33
N HIS A 67 -3.00 10.92 12.33
CA HIS A 67 -2.40 12.22 12.64
C HIS A 67 -0.98 12.11 13.23
N GLU A 68 -0.67 11.02 13.94
CA GLU A 68 0.68 10.75 14.48
C GLU A 68 1.67 10.44 13.35
N ILE A 69 1.21 9.81 12.26
CA ILE A 69 2.00 9.59 11.05
C ILE A 69 2.26 10.93 10.33
N ASP A 70 1.24 11.79 10.21
CA ASP A 70 1.38 13.12 9.60
C ASP A 70 2.33 14.03 10.40
N GLN A 71 2.32 13.96 11.74
CA GLN A 71 3.31 14.61 12.60
C GLN A 71 4.73 14.08 12.33
N ALA A 72 4.89 12.75 12.28
CA ALA A 72 6.17 12.10 12.04
C ALA A 72 6.77 12.49 10.67
N LEU A 73 5.95 12.60 9.63
CA LEU A 73 6.37 13.08 8.31
C LEU A 73 6.90 14.52 8.32
N ARG A 74 6.50 15.33 9.32
CA ARG A 74 7.04 16.68 9.57
C ARG A 74 8.24 16.68 10.50
N LYS A 75 8.78 15.50 10.85
CA LYS A 75 9.86 15.29 11.82
C LYS A 75 9.48 15.74 13.24
N ASP A 76 8.18 15.79 13.53
CA ASP A 76 7.64 16.09 14.85
C ASP A 76 7.29 14.76 15.55
N PHE A 77 8.29 14.17 16.20
CA PHE A 77 8.15 12.88 16.88
C PHE A 77 7.68 13.06 18.32
N SER A 78 6.90 12.10 18.81
CA SER A 78 6.45 12.05 20.20
C SER A 78 7.62 12.02 21.19
N LYS A 79 7.40 12.59 22.38
CA LYS A 79 8.32 12.45 23.52
C LYS A 79 8.22 11.07 24.17
N ASP A 80 7.13 10.33 23.94
CA ASP A 80 7.02 8.94 24.35
C ASP A 80 7.86 8.07 23.41
N ALA A 81 8.87 7.39 23.97
CA ALA A 81 9.85 6.63 23.19
C ALA A 81 9.23 5.49 22.37
N LYS A 82 8.19 4.82 22.90
CA LYS A 82 7.52 3.71 22.21
C LYS A 82 6.70 4.22 21.02
N LEU A 83 5.95 5.30 21.22
CA LEU A 83 5.23 5.94 20.12
C LEU A 83 6.18 6.51 19.07
N ALA A 84 7.28 7.14 19.49
CA ALA A 84 8.28 7.67 18.58
C ALA A 84 8.95 6.59 17.72
N ALA A 85 9.20 5.39 18.28
CA ALA A 85 9.70 4.25 17.53
C ALA A 85 8.70 3.78 16.46
N LYS A 86 7.41 3.68 16.82
CA LYS A 86 6.35 3.35 15.85
C LYS A 86 6.20 4.41 14.75
N GLN A 87 6.31 5.69 15.12
CA GLN A 87 6.32 6.80 14.16
C GLN A 87 7.49 6.71 13.18
N ARG A 88 8.71 6.43 13.67
CA ARG A 88 9.89 6.24 12.81
C ARG A 88 9.74 5.04 11.89
N LEU A 89 9.17 3.93 12.37
CA LEU A 89 8.86 2.77 11.53
C LEU A 89 7.80 3.07 10.46
N ALA A 90 6.77 3.86 10.79
CA ALA A 90 5.79 4.29 9.80
C ALA A 90 6.46 5.13 8.69
N VAL A 91 7.28 6.12 9.06
CA VAL A 91 8.05 6.93 8.10
C VAL A 91 9.01 6.07 7.28
N ALA A 92 9.73 5.15 7.92
CA ALA A 92 10.66 4.24 7.24
C ALA A 92 9.93 3.36 6.20
N HIS A 93 8.73 2.87 6.49
CA HIS A 93 7.91 2.15 5.52
C HIS A 93 7.50 3.03 4.34
N ILE A 94 7.04 4.26 4.59
CA ILE A 94 6.65 5.21 3.53
C ILE A 94 7.84 5.49 2.60
N GLU A 95 9.02 5.71 3.16
CA GLU A 95 10.22 5.97 2.36
C GLU A 95 10.71 4.72 1.62
N ALA A 96 10.66 3.54 2.26
CA ALA A 96 11.01 2.27 1.65
C ALA A 96 10.09 1.96 0.45
N GLU A 97 8.77 2.13 0.61
CA GLU A 97 7.80 1.93 -0.47
C GLU A 97 8.13 2.84 -1.67
N ALA A 98 8.40 4.13 -1.44
CA ALA A 98 8.76 5.06 -2.51
C ALA A 98 10.09 4.69 -3.20
N ALA A 99 11.11 4.29 -2.43
CA ALA A 99 12.40 3.89 -2.98
C ALA A 99 12.31 2.60 -3.81
N LEU A 100 11.55 1.61 -3.32
CA LEU A 100 11.35 0.33 -3.99
C LEU A 100 10.55 0.47 -5.29
N GLU A 101 9.51 1.32 -5.31
CA GLU A 101 8.76 1.63 -6.53
C GLU A 101 9.65 2.23 -7.63
N GLN A 102 10.62 3.06 -7.24
CA GLN A 102 11.60 3.64 -8.18
C GLN A 102 12.66 2.62 -8.61
N HIS A 103 13.15 1.80 -7.68
CA HIS A 103 14.21 0.84 -7.95
C HIS A 103 13.74 -0.32 -8.83
N TYR A 104 12.53 -0.84 -8.57
CA TYR A 104 11.93 -1.96 -9.31
C TYR A 104 10.86 -1.47 -10.28
N ALA A 105 11.26 -0.66 -11.25
CA ALA A 105 10.33 -0.15 -12.26
C ALA A 105 10.20 -1.08 -13.47
N GLY A 106 8.97 -1.24 -13.94
CA GLY A 106 8.67 -1.92 -15.19
C GLY A 106 8.98 -3.41 -15.21
N ALA A 107 9.05 -3.90 -16.44
CA ALA A 107 9.12 -5.31 -16.79
C ALA A 107 10.34 -6.07 -16.21
N GLU A 108 11.52 -5.46 -16.22
CA GLU A 108 12.74 -6.05 -15.64
C GLU A 108 12.76 -5.90 -14.12
N GLY A 109 12.28 -4.79 -13.57
CA GLY A 109 12.09 -4.62 -12.13
C GLY A 109 11.17 -5.70 -11.54
N ALA A 110 10.04 -5.98 -12.19
CA ALA A 110 9.12 -7.03 -11.80
C ALA A 110 9.78 -8.42 -11.78
N ARG A 111 10.65 -8.73 -12.74
CA ARG A 111 11.43 -9.98 -12.75
C ARG A 111 12.47 -10.01 -11.64
N GLY A 112 13.20 -8.90 -11.44
CA GLY A 112 14.25 -8.77 -10.43
C GLY A 112 13.75 -8.96 -8.99
N LEU A 113 12.48 -8.61 -8.72
CA LEU A 113 11.80 -8.85 -7.44
C LEU A 113 11.69 -10.32 -7.05
N TYR A 114 11.82 -11.26 -8.00
CA TYR A 114 11.82 -12.69 -7.73
C TYR A 114 13.24 -13.23 -7.52
N SER A 115 13.93 -12.69 -6.52
CA SER A 115 15.27 -13.13 -6.12
C SER A 115 15.45 -13.04 -4.61
N ALA A 116 16.37 -13.84 -4.06
CA ALA A 116 16.72 -13.78 -2.64
C ALA A 116 17.30 -12.40 -2.28
N ASP A 117 18.13 -11.84 -3.16
CA ASP A 117 18.71 -10.50 -3.00
C ASP A 117 17.62 -9.42 -2.89
N ALA A 118 16.62 -9.44 -3.78
CA ALA A 118 15.52 -8.48 -3.70
C ALA A 118 14.79 -8.58 -2.35
N VAL A 119 14.47 -9.79 -1.88
CA VAL A 119 13.83 -9.99 -0.56
C VAL A 119 14.68 -9.38 0.57
N GLN A 120 16.01 -9.51 0.52
CA GLN A 120 16.93 -8.88 1.46
C GLN A 120 16.99 -7.35 1.31
N VAL A 121 16.94 -6.83 0.09
CA VAL A 121 16.86 -5.38 -0.20
C VAL A 121 15.58 -4.79 0.39
N LEU A 122 14.42 -5.44 0.21
CA LEU A 122 13.16 -4.98 0.78
C LEU A 122 13.22 -4.85 2.30
N HIS A 123 13.77 -5.86 2.99
CA HIS A 123 13.98 -5.80 4.44
C HIS A 123 15.01 -4.72 4.81
N ARG A 124 16.09 -4.57 4.03
CA ARG A 124 17.10 -3.54 4.28
C ARG A 124 16.52 -2.14 4.15
N GLU A 125 15.74 -1.86 3.12
CA GLU A 125 15.09 -0.57 2.90
C GLU A 125 14.17 -0.19 4.06
N LEU A 126 13.47 -1.16 4.64
CA LEU A 126 12.58 -0.93 5.78
C LEU A 126 13.37 -0.61 7.07
N PHE A 127 14.38 -1.41 7.40
CA PHE A 127 15.02 -1.36 8.72
C PHE A 127 16.29 -0.49 8.77
N SER A 128 17.01 -0.29 7.67
CA SER A 128 18.25 0.53 7.68
C SER A 128 18.02 2.02 7.98
N ARG A 129 16.76 2.48 7.88
CA ARG A 129 16.33 3.84 8.18
C ARG A 129 16.09 4.09 9.67
N LEU A 130 16.06 3.03 10.47
CA LEU A 130 15.76 3.11 11.89
C LEU A 130 17.03 3.30 12.73
N PRO A 131 16.95 4.05 13.84
CA PRO A 131 18.05 4.12 14.79
C PRO A 131 18.23 2.74 15.46
N VAL A 132 19.47 2.45 15.89
CA VAL A 132 19.85 1.15 16.48
C VAL A 132 18.93 0.73 17.63
N GLN A 133 18.46 1.69 18.43
CA GLN A 133 17.55 1.43 19.56
C GLN A 133 16.15 0.91 19.16
N ASP A 134 15.74 1.11 17.90
CA ASP A 134 14.47 0.62 17.37
C ASP A 134 14.64 -0.68 16.56
N LEU A 135 15.87 -1.18 16.42
CA LEU A 135 16.21 -2.41 15.70
C LEU A 135 16.20 -3.61 16.64
N LEU A 136 15.09 -3.80 17.34
CA LEU A 136 14.88 -4.89 18.29
C LEU A 136 13.54 -5.58 18.00
N THR A 137 13.50 -6.92 18.13
CA THR A 137 12.24 -7.67 18.15
C THR A 137 11.48 -7.39 19.45
N ASP A 138 10.24 -7.88 19.55
CA ASP A 138 9.45 -7.79 20.78
C ASP A 138 10.10 -8.54 21.96
N GLU A 139 10.91 -9.56 21.67
CA GLU A 139 11.73 -10.31 22.64
C GLU A 139 13.07 -9.62 22.95
N GLY A 140 13.36 -8.46 22.35
CA GLY A 140 14.58 -7.70 22.56
C GLY A 140 15.79 -8.19 21.77
N GLU A 141 15.59 -8.98 20.71
CA GLU A 141 16.69 -9.45 19.87
C GLU A 141 17.04 -8.44 18.76
N PRO A 142 18.33 -8.26 18.43
CA PRO A 142 18.72 -7.34 17.36
C PRO A 142 18.17 -7.73 15.98
N ILE A 143 17.53 -6.78 15.32
CA ILE A 143 17.12 -6.90 13.91
C ILE A 143 18.27 -6.39 13.03
N ALA A 144 18.90 -7.28 12.27
CA ALA A 144 19.95 -6.93 11.32
C ALA A 144 19.36 -6.67 9.92
N PRO A 145 19.38 -5.42 9.39
CA PRO A 145 18.73 -5.09 8.13
C PRO A 145 19.25 -5.92 6.93
N GLY A 146 18.35 -6.68 6.31
CA GLY A 146 18.61 -7.47 5.12
C GLY A 146 19.35 -8.78 5.37
N GLN A 147 19.55 -9.17 6.63
CA GLN A 147 20.18 -10.44 6.97
C GLN A 147 19.12 -11.52 7.20
N LEU A 148 19.28 -12.66 6.53
CA LEU A 148 18.47 -13.85 6.80
C LEU A 148 18.70 -14.33 8.23
N ARG A 149 17.67 -14.91 8.85
CA ARG A 149 17.77 -15.44 10.21
C ARG A 149 18.82 -16.55 10.30
N GLN A 150 19.52 -16.60 11.43
CA GLN A 150 20.52 -17.63 11.77
C GLN A 150 20.01 -18.58 12.86
N ARG A 151 18.68 -18.61 13.06
CA ARG A 151 18.00 -19.40 14.08
C ARG A 151 16.65 -19.87 13.58
N GLU A 152 16.11 -20.86 14.29
CA GLU A 152 14.78 -21.37 14.02
C GLU A 152 13.70 -20.44 14.55
N VAL A 153 12.60 -20.36 13.81
CA VAL A 153 11.45 -19.51 14.15
C VAL A 153 10.16 -20.29 13.94
N GLN A 154 9.17 -19.99 14.78
CA GLN A 154 7.83 -20.54 14.70
C GLN A 154 6.84 -19.38 14.71
N VAL A 155 5.84 -19.45 13.83
CA VAL A 155 4.85 -18.39 13.62
C VAL A 155 3.48 -18.99 13.87
N GLY A 156 2.90 -18.70 15.04
CA GLY A 156 1.67 -19.39 15.47
C GLY A 156 1.87 -20.91 15.50
N ALA A 157 1.07 -21.64 14.71
CA ALA A 157 1.18 -23.09 14.57
C ALA A 157 2.16 -23.55 13.46
N HIS A 158 2.63 -22.62 12.62
CA HIS A 158 3.54 -22.93 11.51
C HIS A 158 4.99 -22.95 11.97
N VAL A 159 5.69 -24.06 11.70
CA VAL A 159 7.13 -24.19 11.92
C VAL A 159 7.84 -23.88 10.61
N ALA A 160 8.58 -22.77 10.56
CA ALA A 160 9.30 -22.36 9.37
C ALA A 160 10.40 -23.38 8.98
N PRO A 161 10.94 -23.32 7.75
CA PRO A 161 12.11 -24.10 7.35
C PRO A 161 13.30 -23.98 8.30
N ALA A 162 14.21 -24.94 8.25
CA ALA A 162 15.50 -24.82 8.91
C ALA A 162 16.23 -23.56 8.39
N PHE A 163 16.80 -22.76 9.29
CA PHE A 163 17.40 -21.47 8.90
C PHE A 163 18.50 -21.64 7.85
N ALA A 164 19.28 -22.73 7.95
CA ALA A 164 20.36 -23.06 7.04
C ALA A 164 19.88 -23.29 5.60
N ASN A 165 18.61 -23.66 5.40
CA ASN A 165 18.02 -23.93 4.09
C ASN A 165 17.21 -22.75 3.53
N VAL A 166 16.98 -21.67 4.31
CA VAL A 166 16.26 -20.48 3.84
C VAL A 166 16.79 -19.95 2.48
N PRO A 167 18.12 -19.86 2.25
CA PRO A 167 18.64 -19.45 0.94
C PRO A 167 18.17 -20.34 -0.22
N GLU A 168 18.14 -21.65 -0.03
CA GLU A 168 17.69 -22.61 -1.06
C GLU A 168 16.19 -22.49 -1.34
N PHE A 169 15.38 -22.28 -0.30
CA PHE A 169 13.95 -22.02 -0.46
C PHE A 169 13.69 -20.71 -1.22
N LEU A 170 14.41 -19.63 -0.90
CA LEU A 170 14.30 -18.36 -1.62
C LEU A 170 14.78 -18.47 -3.07
N GLN A 171 15.83 -19.24 -3.33
CA GLN A 171 16.29 -19.53 -4.69
C GLN A 171 15.22 -20.28 -5.49
N ARG A 172 14.62 -21.33 -4.91
CA ARG A 172 13.53 -22.08 -5.56
C ARG A 172 12.33 -21.17 -5.82
N TRP A 173 11.91 -20.39 -4.82
CA TRP A 173 10.82 -19.41 -4.93
C TRP A 173 11.06 -18.42 -6.07
N GLY A 174 12.22 -17.77 -6.09
CA GLY A 174 12.58 -16.78 -7.11
C GLY A 174 12.70 -17.37 -8.51
N SER A 175 13.38 -18.52 -8.64
CA SER A 175 13.55 -19.20 -9.93
C SER A 175 12.23 -19.65 -10.55
N TYR A 176 11.24 -20.03 -9.73
CA TYR A 176 9.92 -20.40 -10.21
C TYR A 176 9.13 -19.17 -10.65
N TYR A 177 8.85 -18.25 -9.71
CA TYR A 177 7.96 -17.12 -10.01
C TYR A 177 8.55 -16.11 -10.99
N GLY A 178 9.88 -15.95 -11.03
CA GLY A 178 10.57 -15.09 -12.01
C GLY A 178 10.45 -15.57 -13.46
N THR A 179 10.02 -16.83 -13.67
CA THR A 179 9.82 -17.42 -15.00
C THR A 179 8.35 -17.55 -15.40
N VAL A 180 7.41 -17.26 -14.50
CA VAL A 180 5.97 -17.28 -14.82
C VAL A 180 5.68 -16.25 -15.92
N ARG A 181 4.89 -16.68 -16.91
CA ARG A 181 4.51 -15.83 -18.03
C ARG A 181 3.77 -14.58 -17.54
N ARG A 182 3.99 -13.46 -18.25
CA ARG A 182 3.27 -12.21 -18.00
C ARG A 182 1.78 -12.33 -18.33
N GLY A 183 1.00 -11.34 -17.87
CA GLY A 183 -0.46 -11.32 -18.01
C GLY A 183 -1.14 -11.87 -16.75
N GLU A 184 -2.28 -12.50 -16.93
CA GLU A 184 -3.15 -13.02 -15.86
C GLU A 184 -2.40 -13.95 -14.91
N ALA A 185 -1.54 -14.82 -15.46
CA ALA A 185 -0.75 -15.77 -14.67
C ALA A 185 0.20 -15.07 -13.68
N ALA A 186 0.67 -13.85 -13.99
CA ALA A 186 1.56 -13.11 -13.11
C ALA A 186 0.83 -12.58 -11.86
N LEU A 187 -0.47 -12.29 -11.95
CA LEU A 187 -1.29 -11.86 -10.80
C LEU A 187 -1.62 -13.05 -9.88
N VAL A 188 -1.90 -14.22 -10.47
CA VAL A 188 -2.06 -15.47 -9.69
C VAL A 188 -0.73 -15.84 -9.01
N ALA A 189 0.37 -15.76 -9.74
CA ALA A 189 1.71 -15.99 -9.21
C ALA A 189 2.07 -15.01 -8.10
N MET A 190 1.72 -13.73 -8.22
CA MET A 190 1.92 -12.74 -7.16
C MET A 190 1.22 -13.16 -5.86
N ALA A 191 -0.03 -13.62 -5.93
CA ALA A 191 -0.77 -14.06 -4.76
C ALA A 191 -0.12 -15.31 -4.14
N CYS A 192 0.25 -16.29 -4.95
CA CYS A 192 0.92 -17.51 -4.46
C CYS A 192 2.31 -17.21 -3.87
N ALA A 193 3.08 -16.34 -4.53
CA ALA A 193 4.40 -15.92 -4.09
C ALA A 193 4.37 -15.21 -2.74
N HIS A 194 3.35 -14.38 -2.49
CA HIS A 194 3.11 -13.75 -1.18
C HIS A 194 3.01 -14.82 -0.09
N GLN A 195 2.14 -15.82 -0.30
CA GLN A 195 1.92 -16.89 0.67
C GLN A 195 3.20 -17.70 0.90
N ARG A 196 3.86 -18.14 -0.18
CA ARG A 196 5.05 -18.99 -0.08
C ARG A 196 6.23 -18.25 0.54
N LEU A 197 6.36 -16.94 0.33
CA LEU A 197 7.36 -16.12 1.03
C LEU A 197 7.08 -16.05 2.54
N GLY A 198 5.82 -15.94 2.94
CA GLY A 198 5.41 -16.00 4.34
C GLY A 198 5.70 -17.33 5.01
N TRP A 199 5.47 -18.43 4.28
CA TRP A 199 5.79 -19.78 4.74
C TRP A 199 7.30 -19.98 4.95
N VAL A 200 8.16 -19.42 4.06
CA VAL A 200 9.63 -19.48 4.21
C VAL A 200 10.11 -18.70 5.43
N HIS A 201 9.46 -17.56 5.73
CA HIS A 201 9.75 -16.70 6.89
C HIS A 201 11.25 -16.39 7.06
N PRO A 202 11.86 -15.68 6.09
CA PRO A 202 13.33 -15.57 5.98
C PRO A 202 14.03 -14.73 7.06
N PHE A 203 13.31 -13.85 7.76
CA PHE A 203 13.89 -12.89 8.71
C PHE A 203 13.50 -13.20 10.16
N VAL A 204 14.23 -12.62 11.12
CA VAL A 204 13.89 -12.73 12.55
C VAL A 204 12.65 -11.92 12.93
N ASP A 205 12.40 -10.80 12.24
CA ASP A 205 11.19 -9.98 12.33
C ASP A 205 10.93 -9.29 10.98
N GLY A 206 9.73 -8.74 10.80
CA GLY A 206 9.37 -7.90 9.64
C GLY A 206 8.89 -8.68 8.41
N ASN A 207 8.79 -10.01 8.49
CA ASN A 207 8.39 -10.88 7.37
C ASN A 207 7.04 -10.44 6.75
N GLY A 208 6.01 -10.20 7.58
CA GLY A 208 4.70 -9.75 7.08
C GLY A 208 4.78 -8.41 6.32
N ARG A 209 5.54 -7.45 6.85
CA ARG A 209 5.79 -6.15 6.21
C ARG A 209 6.54 -6.32 4.88
N VAL A 210 7.55 -7.19 4.83
CA VAL A 210 8.32 -7.49 3.60
C VAL A 210 7.44 -8.17 2.55
N MET A 211 6.58 -9.13 2.91
CA MET A 211 5.66 -9.78 1.97
C MET A 211 4.70 -8.78 1.33
N ARG A 212 4.13 -7.87 2.14
CA ARG A 212 3.21 -6.84 1.63
C ARG A 212 3.92 -5.78 0.79
N LEU A 213 5.14 -5.39 1.17
CA LEU A 213 6.00 -4.53 0.35
C LEU A 213 6.35 -5.19 -0.99
N HIS A 214 6.67 -6.49 -0.99
CA HIS A 214 6.94 -7.25 -2.22
C HIS A 214 5.74 -7.24 -3.15
N THR A 215 4.56 -7.61 -2.65
CA THR A 215 3.31 -7.59 -3.41
C THR A 215 3.01 -6.21 -4.00
N HIS A 216 3.10 -5.16 -3.18
CA HIS A 216 2.85 -3.79 -3.64
C HIS A 216 3.85 -3.35 -4.70
N THR A 217 5.15 -3.56 -4.47
CA THR A 217 6.22 -3.19 -5.40
C THR A 217 6.08 -3.94 -6.71
N LEU A 218 5.73 -5.23 -6.68
CA LEU A 218 5.49 -6.02 -7.88
C LEU A 218 4.29 -5.51 -8.68
N LEU A 219 3.17 -5.22 -8.02
CA LEU A 219 1.99 -4.63 -8.69
C LEU A 219 2.32 -3.27 -9.32
N SER A 220 3.14 -2.46 -8.65
CA SER A 220 3.64 -1.19 -9.19
C SER A 220 4.54 -1.41 -10.41
N ALA A 221 5.50 -2.34 -10.33
CA ALA A 221 6.42 -2.69 -11.40
C ALA A 221 5.69 -3.21 -12.65
N LEU A 222 4.60 -3.94 -12.46
CA LEU A 222 3.72 -4.43 -13.52
C LEU A 222 2.79 -3.34 -14.10
N GLY A 223 2.75 -2.15 -13.49
CA GLY A 223 1.97 -1.01 -13.95
C GLY A 223 0.51 -0.99 -13.49
N TYR A 224 0.14 -1.82 -12.50
CA TYR A 224 -1.25 -1.96 -12.07
C TYR A 224 -1.69 -0.95 -11.02
N THR A 225 -0.78 -0.42 -10.18
CA THR A 225 -1.17 0.45 -9.07
C THR A 225 -1.33 1.91 -9.50
N GLY A 226 -0.37 2.45 -10.26
CA GLY A 226 -0.25 3.89 -10.50
C GLY A 226 -0.12 4.74 -9.22
N GLY A 227 0.21 4.10 -8.09
CA GLY A 227 0.13 4.69 -6.74
C GLY A 227 -1.30 5.01 -6.27
N LEU A 228 -2.33 4.44 -6.91
CA LEU A 228 -3.74 4.77 -6.68
C LEU A 228 -4.48 3.74 -5.83
N TRP A 229 -3.94 2.53 -5.68
CA TRP A 229 -4.52 1.49 -4.83
C TRP A 229 -3.44 0.50 -4.40
N SER A 230 -3.74 -0.27 -3.36
CA SER A 230 -2.96 -1.42 -2.91
C SER A 230 -3.89 -2.40 -2.19
N PRO A 231 -3.53 -3.68 -2.01
CA PRO A 231 -4.37 -4.63 -1.28
C PRO A 231 -4.31 -4.44 0.26
N LEU A 232 -3.39 -3.60 0.78
CA LEU A 232 -3.06 -3.51 2.20
C LEU A 232 -4.26 -3.10 3.06
N ARG A 233 -5.04 -2.13 2.57
CA ARG A 233 -6.29 -1.70 3.24
C ARG A 233 -7.31 -2.84 3.27
N GLY A 234 -7.46 -3.59 2.19
CA GLY A 234 -8.38 -4.72 2.12
C GLY A 234 -7.98 -5.85 3.07
N PHE A 235 -6.69 -6.16 3.17
CA PHE A 235 -6.16 -7.11 4.16
C PHE A 235 -6.45 -6.65 5.59
N ALA A 236 -6.18 -5.38 5.92
CA ALA A 236 -6.35 -4.87 7.27
C ALA A 236 -7.83 -4.70 7.71
N ARG A 237 -8.77 -4.61 6.76
CA ARG A 237 -10.22 -4.59 7.06
C ARG A 237 -10.76 -5.95 7.49
N ASN A 238 -10.06 -7.04 7.17
CA ASN A 238 -10.43 -8.39 7.58
C ASN A 238 -9.19 -9.22 7.92
N THR A 239 -8.44 -8.74 8.92
CA THR A 239 -7.18 -9.34 9.36
C THR A 239 -7.37 -10.80 9.84
N GLU A 240 -8.52 -11.12 10.43
CA GLU A 240 -8.85 -12.49 10.84
C GLU A 240 -8.92 -13.44 9.66
N ARG A 241 -9.66 -13.07 8.59
CA ARG A 241 -9.73 -13.87 7.36
C ARG A 241 -8.39 -13.95 6.64
N TYR A 242 -7.62 -12.86 6.62
CA TYR A 242 -6.28 -12.83 6.05
C TYR A 242 -5.37 -13.89 6.70
N TYR A 243 -5.27 -13.89 8.04
CA TYR A 243 -4.45 -14.86 8.75
C TYR A 243 -5.02 -16.29 8.68
N ALA A 244 -6.35 -16.44 8.72
CA ALA A 244 -6.98 -17.76 8.59
C ALA A 244 -6.63 -18.42 7.25
N LEU A 245 -6.67 -17.67 6.13
CA LEU A 245 -6.34 -18.21 4.81
C LEU A 245 -4.84 -18.43 4.62
N LEU A 246 -3.97 -17.59 5.20
CA LEU A 246 -2.53 -17.87 5.23
C LEU A 246 -2.25 -19.20 5.93
N ALA A 247 -2.79 -19.38 7.14
CA ALA A 247 -2.62 -20.59 7.94
C ALA A 247 -3.24 -21.82 7.26
N ASP A 248 -4.38 -21.67 6.57
CA ASP A 248 -4.98 -22.75 5.79
C ASP A 248 -4.06 -23.18 4.63
N ALA A 249 -3.45 -22.22 3.94
CA ALA A 249 -2.51 -22.46 2.84
C ALA A 249 -1.15 -23.05 3.29
N ASP A 250 -0.86 -23.00 4.59
CA ASP A 250 0.28 -23.70 5.22
C ASP A 250 -0.05 -25.18 5.54
N SER A 251 -1.33 -25.58 5.45
CA SER A 251 -1.75 -26.94 5.77
C SER A 251 -1.21 -27.97 4.78
N LEU A 252 -0.97 -29.18 5.29
CA LEU A 252 -0.54 -30.31 4.47
C LEU A 252 -1.62 -30.70 3.45
N ARG A 253 -1.16 -31.34 2.38
CA ARG A 253 -2.02 -31.92 1.34
C ARG A 253 -3.13 -32.79 1.93
N ARG A 254 -4.38 -32.50 1.52
CA ARG A 254 -5.62 -33.14 1.97
C ARG A 254 -6.03 -34.29 1.04
N GLY A 255 -5.27 -35.38 1.10
CA GLY A 255 -5.55 -36.58 0.30
C GLY A 255 -5.32 -36.39 -1.21
N ASP A 256 -5.81 -37.33 -2.01
CA ASP A 256 -5.40 -37.48 -3.40
C ASP A 256 -5.92 -36.39 -4.33
N LEU A 257 -7.09 -35.80 -4.02
CA LEU A 257 -7.73 -34.74 -4.82
C LEU A 257 -7.13 -33.35 -4.58
N ASP A 258 -6.19 -33.21 -3.65
CA ASP A 258 -5.62 -31.93 -3.24
C ASP A 258 -4.30 -31.57 -3.94
N GLY A 259 -4.27 -31.81 -5.25
CA GLY A 259 -3.12 -31.48 -6.09
C GLY A 259 -1.88 -32.33 -5.83
N CYS A 260 -0.72 -31.81 -6.23
CA CYS A 260 0.59 -32.42 -6.01
C CYS A 260 1.46 -31.53 -5.13
N GLY A 261 2.36 -32.13 -4.36
CA GLY A 261 3.22 -31.42 -3.41
C GLY A 261 2.91 -31.79 -1.96
N ASN A 262 3.55 -31.08 -1.04
CA ASN A 262 3.43 -31.33 0.40
C ASN A 262 2.35 -30.46 1.06
N LEU A 263 2.09 -29.27 0.52
CA LEU A 263 1.09 -28.33 1.01
C LEU A 263 -0.21 -28.45 0.20
N SER A 264 -1.31 -27.99 0.79
CA SER A 264 -2.64 -28.03 0.18
C SER A 264 -2.75 -27.10 -1.03
N GLU A 265 -3.09 -27.68 -2.19
CA GLU A 265 -3.39 -26.89 -3.40
C GLU A 265 -4.74 -26.18 -3.28
N GLN A 266 -5.76 -26.83 -2.70
CA GLN A 266 -7.07 -26.22 -2.46
C GLN A 266 -6.97 -24.97 -1.59
N ALA A 267 -6.17 -25.04 -0.53
CA ALA A 267 -5.98 -23.89 0.34
C ALA A 267 -5.17 -22.78 -0.35
N LEU A 268 -4.19 -23.12 -1.19
CA LEU A 268 -3.49 -22.13 -2.02
C LEU A 268 -4.43 -21.44 -3.02
N ILE A 269 -5.34 -22.19 -3.64
CA ILE A 269 -6.38 -21.63 -4.53
C ILE A 269 -7.29 -20.68 -3.75
N ALA A 270 -7.78 -21.09 -2.57
CA ALA A 270 -8.64 -20.25 -1.74
C ALA A 270 -7.93 -18.96 -1.29
N TRP A 271 -6.63 -19.04 -0.99
CA TRP A 271 -5.79 -17.87 -0.73
C TRP A 271 -5.69 -16.96 -1.96
N ALA A 272 -5.33 -17.49 -3.13
CA ALA A 272 -5.19 -16.71 -4.35
C ALA A 272 -6.50 -16.04 -4.75
N ASP A 273 -7.61 -16.76 -4.63
CA ASP A 273 -8.97 -16.27 -4.87
C ASP A 273 -9.31 -15.05 -3.99
N TYR A 274 -9.04 -15.16 -2.69
CA TYR A 274 -9.22 -14.08 -1.74
C TYR A 274 -8.35 -12.85 -2.07
N VAL A 275 -7.07 -13.05 -2.41
CA VAL A 275 -6.17 -11.94 -2.74
C VAL A 275 -6.65 -11.20 -3.99
N LEU A 276 -7.08 -11.93 -5.03
CA LEU A 276 -7.60 -11.34 -6.26
C LEU A 276 -8.90 -10.57 -6.00
N ASP A 277 -9.83 -11.11 -5.19
CA ASP A 277 -11.06 -10.42 -4.80
C ASP A 277 -10.76 -9.14 -4.01
N VAL A 278 -9.82 -9.18 -3.07
CA VAL A 278 -9.38 -8.00 -2.33
C VAL A 278 -8.80 -6.95 -3.28
N CYS A 279 -7.95 -7.35 -4.22
CA CYS A 279 -7.38 -6.43 -5.20
C CYS A 279 -8.49 -5.78 -6.05
N GLN A 280 -9.43 -6.57 -6.55
CA GLN A 280 -10.56 -6.09 -7.35
C GLN A 280 -11.43 -5.10 -6.56
N ASP A 281 -11.79 -5.41 -5.31
CA ASP A 281 -12.54 -4.51 -4.43
C ASP A 281 -11.82 -3.17 -4.21
N GLN A 282 -10.50 -3.18 -4.00
CA GLN A 282 -9.74 -1.94 -3.81
C GLN A 282 -9.65 -1.12 -5.11
N VAL A 283 -9.52 -1.76 -6.28
CA VAL A 283 -9.54 -1.08 -7.58
C VAL A 283 -10.91 -0.45 -7.83
N ASP A 284 -11.99 -1.20 -7.63
CA ASP A 284 -13.35 -0.70 -7.86
C ASP A 284 -13.69 0.45 -6.91
N PHE A 285 -13.32 0.33 -5.64
CA PHE A 285 -13.47 1.41 -4.67
C PHE A 285 -12.80 2.71 -5.15
N MET A 286 -11.54 2.62 -5.59
CA MET A 286 -10.79 3.79 -6.06
C MET A 286 -11.30 4.31 -7.41
N ALA A 287 -11.74 3.44 -8.31
CA ALA A 287 -12.36 3.85 -9.57
C ALA A 287 -13.64 4.65 -9.32
N CYS A 288 -14.48 4.25 -8.36
CA CYS A 288 -15.65 5.01 -7.91
C CYS A 288 -15.27 6.34 -7.23
N MET A 289 -14.23 6.36 -6.39
CA MET A 289 -13.78 7.59 -5.73
C MET A 289 -13.16 8.61 -6.68
N LEU A 290 -12.68 8.17 -7.84
CA LEU A 290 -12.09 9.02 -8.88
C LEU A 290 -13.03 9.26 -10.06
N ASP A 291 -14.30 8.87 -9.95
CA ASP A 291 -15.32 9.22 -10.93
C ASP A 291 -15.53 10.74 -10.98
N PHE A 292 -15.61 11.27 -12.21
CA PHE A 292 -15.58 12.71 -12.50
C PHE A 292 -16.78 13.45 -11.90
N GLU A 293 -18.00 12.98 -12.17
CA GLU A 293 -19.22 13.69 -11.76
C GLU A 293 -19.35 13.69 -10.25
N THR A 294 -19.12 12.53 -9.65
CA THR A 294 -19.26 12.39 -8.20
C THR A 294 -18.14 13.11 -7.44
N LEU A 295 -16.94 13.24 -8.00
CA LEU A 295 -15.84 14.01 -7.40
C LEU A 295 -16.16 15.50 -7.35
N ALA A 296 -16.68 16.07 -8.44
CA ALA A 296 -17.08 17.48 -8.49
C ALA A 296 -18.13 17.80 -7.40
N ALA A 297 -19.14 16.94 -7.26
CA ALA A 297 -20.16 17.07 -6.21
C ALA A 297 -19.57 16.95 -4.79
N ARG A 298 -18.64 16.01 -4.56
CA ARG A 298 -17.92 15.86 -3.28
C ARG A 298 -17.08 17.09 -2.94
N LEU A 299 -16.40 17.66 -3.93
CA LEU A 299 -15.60 18.88 -3.78
C LEU A 299 -16.48 20.11 -3.50
N GLU A 300 -17.62 20.23 -4.18
CA GLU A 300 -18.60 21.27 -3.91
C GLU A 300 -19.14 21.18 -2.48
N ALA A 301 -19.52 19.99 -2.02
CA ALA A 301 -19.96 19.77 -0.64
C ALA A 301 -18.90 20.18 0.39
N CYS A 302 -17.62 19.87 0.12
CA CYS A 302 -16.50 20.33 0.96
C CYS A 302 -16.42 21.86 1.02
N LEU A 303 -16.51 22.53 -0.13
CA LEU A 303 -16.46 24.00 -0.21
C LEU A 303 -17.67 24.67 0.46
N VAL A 304 -18.86 24.07 0.36
CA VAL A 304 -20.06 24.55 1.06
C VAL A 304 -19.84 24.46 2.56
N TYR A 305 -19.38 23.32 3.07
CA TYR A 305 -19.10 23.15 4.50
C TYR A 305 -18.05 24.15 5.01
N GLU A 306 -16.97 24.33 4.27
CA GLU A 306 -15.92 25.30 4.60
C GLU A 306 -16.44 26.74 4.64
N ALA A 307 -17.34 27.10 3.71
CA ALA A 307 -17.89 28.44 3.61
C ALA A 307 -18.96 28.74 4.68
N THR A 308 -19.80 27.76 5.04
CA THR A 308 -21.00 28.01 5.87
C THR A 308 -20.83 27.56 7.32
N VAL A 309 -20.21 26.40 7.55
CA VAL A 309 -20.03 25.84 8.89
C VAL A 309 -18.73 26.34 9.50
N GLN A 310 -17.62 26.17 8.79
CA GLN A 310 -16.31 26.59 9.28
C GLN A 310 -16.06 28.08 9.10
N GLN A 311 -16.79 28.73 8.18
CA GLN A 311 -16.65 30.14 7.83
C GLN A 311 -15.18 30.53 7.55
N SER A 312 -14.45 29.62 6.91
CA SER A 312 -12.98 29.69 6.80
C SER A 312 -12.47 30.73 5.80
N GLY A 313 -13.39 31.45 5.13
CA GLY A 313 -13.09 32.37 4.04
C GLY A 313 -12.99 31.69 2.66
N VAL A 314 -12.99 30.36 2.62
CA VAL A 314 -13.10 29.58 1.39
C VAL A 314 -14.44 29.87 0.69
N ARG A 315 -14.42 29.92 -0.64
CA ARG A 315 -15.57 30.28 -1.48
C ARG A 315 -15.89 29.16 -2.46
N GLN A 316 -17.19 28.90 -2.68
CA GLN A 316 -17.68 27.94 -3.67
C GLN A 316 -17.21 28.25 -5.10
N ALA A 317 -16.95 29.53 -5.42
CA ALA A 317 -16.35 29.96 -6.68
C ALA A 317 -15.01 29.27 -7.00
N SER A 318 -14.33 28.71 -5.99
CA SER A 318 -13.08 27.96 -6.14
C SER A 318 -13.26 26.57 -6.78
N LEU A 319 -14.49 26.08 -6.89
CA LEU A 319 -14.81 24.73 -7.35
C LEU A 319 -14.15 24.40 -8.70
N ARG A 320 -14.30 25.28 -9.69
CA ARG A 320 -13.76 25.07 -11.03
C ARG A 320 -12.24 24.96 -11.04
N GLY A 321 -11.57 25.85 -10.30
CA GLY A 321 -10.11 25.85 -10.18
C GLY A 321 -9.58 24.60 -9.49
N LEU A 322 -10.19 24.21 -8.36
CA LEU A 322 -9.78 23.02 -7.62
C LEU A 322 -10.07 21.73 -8.41
N HIS A 323 -11.22 21.65 -9.09
CA HIS A 323 -11.54 20.49 -9.92
C HIS A 323 -10.57 20.34 -11.09
N TYR A 324 -10.19 21.45 -11.73
CA TYR A 324 -9.17 21.44 -12.79
C TYR A 324 -7.80 20.98 -12.27
N LEU A 325 -7.34 21.53 -11.14
CA LEU A 325 -6.06 21.11 -10.52
C LEU A 325 -6.09 19.62 -10.16
N PHE A 326 -7.23 19.11 -9.70
CA PHE A 326 -7.37 17.69 -9.40
C PHE A 326 -7.18 16.83 -10.67
N LEU A 327 -7.93 17.13 -11.73
CA LEU A 327 -7.96 16.30 -12.94
C LEU A 327 -6.69 16.40 -13.77
N SER A 328 -6.09 17.59 -13.84
CA SER A 328 -4.80 17.77 -14.52
C SER A 328 -3.67 17.08 -13.75
N GLY A 329 -3.72 17.13 -12.41
CA GLY A 329 -2.62 16.74 -11.54
C GLY A 329 -1.42 17.68 -11.63
N GLU A 330 -1.61 18.86 -12.22
CA GLU A 330 -0.56 19.85 -12.50
C GLU A 330 -0.57 20.99 -11.48
N GLU A 331 0.48 21.81 -11.53
CA GLU A 331 0.53 23.07 -10.80
C GLU A 331 0.10 24.23 -11.69
N MET A 332 -0.38 25.31 -11.07
CA MET A 332 -0.89 26.47 -11.78
C MET A 332 -0.34 27.77 -11.20
N ALA A 333 -0.10 28.76 -12.05
CA ALA A 333 0.21 30.10 -11.58
C ALA A 333 -0.97 30.67 -10.78
N ARG A 334 -0.69 31.38 -9.70
CA ARG A 334 -1.73 31.99 -8.85
C ARG A 334 -2.64 32.95 -9.62
N GLY A 335 -2.11 33.65 -10.63
CA GLY A 335 -2.88 34.54 -11.49
C GLY A 335 -3.97 33.79 -12.25
N ASP A 336 -3.59 32.68 -12.90
CA ASP A 336 -4.50 31.84 -13.67
C ASP A 336 -5.57 31.22 -12.76
N PHE A 337 -5.17 30.72 -11.58
CA PHE A 337 -6.13 30.17 -10.61
C PHE A 337 -7.15 31.22 -10.20
N LYS A 338 -6.71 32.44 -9.86
CA LYS A 338 -7.60 33.55 -9.50
C LYS A 338 -8.55 33.94 -10.64
N ALA A 339 -8.08 33.91 -11.89
CA ALA A 339 -8.94 34.19 -13.05
C ALA A 339 -10.09 33.18 -13.19
N MET A 340 -9.86 31.92 -12.83
CA MET A 340 -10.90 30.87 -12.88
C MET A 340 -12.02 31.05 -11.84
N LEU A 341 -11.78 31.82 -10.77
CA LEU A 341 -12.79 32.07 -9.73
C LEU A 341 -13.91 32.99 -10.23
N GLY A 342 -13.67 33.81 -11.26
CA GLY A 342 -14.65 34.78 -11.74
C GLY A 342 -15.02 35.85 -10.70
N MET A 343 -14.09 36.17 -9.81
CA MET A 343 -14.26 37.14 -8.72
C MET A 343 -13.45 38.43 -8.96
N SER A 344 -13.69 39.47 -8.16
CA SER A 344 -12.80 40.64 -8.13
C SER A 344 -11.40 40.26 -7.64
N ASP A 345 -10.36 41.01 -8.05
CA ASP A 345 -8.97 40.71 -7.70
C ASP A 345 -8.72 40.54 -6.20
N ARG A 346 -9.35 41.40 -5.38
CA ARG A 346 -9.28 41.31 -3.92
C ARG A 346 -9.95 40.03 -3.43
N GLY A 347 -11.18 39.76 -3.87
CA GLY A 347 -11.92 38.56 -3.47
C GLY A 347 -11.23 37.26 -3.88
N ALA A 348 -10.64 37.22 -5.08
CA ALA A 348 -9.88 36.07 -5.56
C ALA A 348 -8.59 35.85 -4.77
N THR A 349 -7.90 36.94 -4.37
CA THR A 349 -6.70 36.86 -3.52
C THR A 349 -7.04 36.35 -2.12
N ASP A 350 -8.12 36.85 -1.51
CA ASP A 350 -8.59 36.40 -0.19
C ASP A 350 -9.01 34.91 -0.23
N ALA A 351 -9.76 34.50 -1.26
CA ALA A 351 -10.18 33.11 -1.43
C ALA A 351 -8.98 32.15 -1.62
N LEU A 352 -7.99 32.54 -2.43
CA LEU A 352 -6.75 31.76 -2.60
C LEU A 352 -6.00 31.63 -1.27
N GLY A 353 -5.87 32.72 -0.51
CA GLY A 353 -5.23 32.70 0.81
C GLY A 353 -5.94 31.75 1.79
N ALA A 354 -7.28 31.76 1.79
CA ALA A 354 -8.09 30.85 2.60
C ALA A 354 -7.88 29.38 2.20
N LEU A 355 -7.87 29.06 0.91
CA LEU A 355 -7.61 27.70 0.41
C LEU A 355 -6.22 27.18 0.81
N VAL A 356 -5.19 28.02 0.71
CA VAL A 356 -3.83 27.66 1.14
C VAL A 356 -3.77 27.46 2.66
N LYS A 357 -4.39 28.36 3.43
CA LYS A 357 -4.46 28.25 4.90
C LYS A 357 -5.19 26.98 5.35
N ARG A 358 -6.25 26.58 4.64
CA ARG A 358 -6.99 25.34 4.88
C ARG A 358 -6.31 24.11 4.26
N GLY A 359 -5.24 24.28 3.49
CA GLY A 359 -4.50 23.18 2.87
C GLY A 359 -5.22 22.51 1.70
N LEU A 360 -6.32 23.09 1.21
CA LEU A 360 -7.02 22.70 -0.03
C LEU A 360 -6.23 23.12 -1.28
N LEU A 361 -5.31 24.07 -1.13
CA LEU A 361 -4.21 24.32 -2.05
C LEU A 361 -2.88 24.17 -1.31
N LYS A 362 -1.86 23.69 -2.02
CA LYS A 362 -0.47 23.70 -1.56
C LYS A 362 0.38 24.58 -2.46
N SER A 363 1.45 25.13 -1.89
CA SER A 363 2.45 25.92 -2.59
C SER A 363 3.76 25.79 -1.83
N ASP A 364 4.86 25.60 -2.56
CA ASP A 364 6.17 25.39 -1.94
C ASP A 364 6.83 26.72 -1.52
N SER A 365 6.28 27.86 -1.95
CA SER A 365 6.73 29.18 -1.51
C SER A 365 5.59 30.21 -1.43
N PRO A 366 5.76 31.32 -0.69
CA PRO A 366 4.73 32.35 -0.58
C PRO A 366 4.28 32.97 -1.92
N LYS A 367 5.10 32.89 -2.98
CA LYS A 367 4.82 33.45 -4.32
C LYS A 367 4.81 32.38 -5.44
N GLY A 368 4.93 31.11 -5.09
CA GLY A 368 5.02 30.01 -6.04
C GLY A 368 3.69 29.69 -6.71
N THR A 369 3.76 28.73 -7.63
CA THR A 369 2.62 28.01 -8.19
C THR A 369 1.78 27.36 -7.07
N VAL A 370 0.52 27.08 -7.38
CA VAL A 370 -0.40 26.37 -6.50
C VAL A 370 -0.80 25.04 -7.14
N ARG A 371 -0.96 24.02 -6.29
CA ARG A 371 -1.41 22.68 -6.67
C ARG A 371 -2.50 22.21 -5.73
N PHE A 372 -3.23 21.18 -6.14
CA PHE A 372 -4.34 20.64 -5.38
C PHE A 372 -3.87 20.12 -4.01
N GLY A 373 -4.38 20.67 -2.93
CA GLY A 373 -4.08 20.20 -1.59
C GLY A 373 -5.11 19.17 -1.11
N LEU A 374 -4.65 18.13 -0.40
CA LEU A 374 -5.53 17.09 0.16
C LEU A 374 -5.31 16.98 1.69
N PRO A 375 -5.92 17.88 2.49
CA PRO A 375 -5.76 17.85 3.94
C PRO A 375 -6.69 16.78 4.55
N GLN A 376 -6.30 16.21 5.71
CA GLN A 376 -7.03 15.09 6.32
C GLN A 376 -8.51 15.40 6.61
N HIS A 377 -8.85 16.62 7.03
CA HIS A 377 -10.24 17.02 7.28
C HIS A 377 -11.13 17.02 6.03
N ALA A 378 -10.55 17.13 4.83
CA ALA A 378 -11.30 17.08 3.58
C ALA A 378 -11.60 15.64 3.13
N LEU A 379 -10.95 14.61 3.70
CA LEU A 379 -11.12 13.22 3.27
C LEU A 379 -12.55 12.72 3.41
N ARG A 380 -13.24 13.10 4.50
CA ARG A 380 -14.65 12.74 4.74
C ARG A 380 -15.58 13.19 3.60
N PHE A 381 -15.19 14.25 2.88
CA PHE A 381 -15.93 14.75 1.72
C PHE A 381 -15.41 14.13 0.44
N LEU A 382 -14.10 14.23 0.19
CA LEU A 382 -13.50 13.90 -1.10
C LEU A 382 -13.35 12.40 -1.35
N PHE A 383 -13.04 11.64 -0.31
CA PHE A 383 -12.76 10.20 -0.35
C PHE A 383 -13.43 9.48 0.83
N PRO A 384 -14.75 9.55 0.96
CA PRO A 384 -15.45 8.99 2.11
C PRO A 384 -15.17 7.49 2.26
N ARG A 385 -14.87 7.07 3.49
CA ARG A 385 -14.53 5.68 3.85
C ARG A 385 -13.18 5.19 3.30
N LEU A 386 -12.39 6.03 2.65
CA LEU A 386 -11.04 5.65 2.20
C LEU A 386 -10.16 5.36 3.42
N TRP A 387 -10.13 6.29 4.37
CA TRP A 387 -9.34 6.16 5.59
C TRP A 387 -10.15 6.65 6.81
N PRO A 388 -11.13 5.86 7.29
CA PRO A 388 -12.03 6.26 8.38
C PRO A 388 -11.31 6.71 9.65
N GLU A 389 -10.16 6.10 9.95
CA GLU A 389 -9.36 6.44 11.11
C GLU A 389 -8.76 7.86 11.01
N ALA A 390 -8.43 8.32 9.79
CA ALA A 390 -7.97 9.68 9.57
C ALA A 390 -9.15 10.68 9.60
N GLU A 391 -10.34 10.25 9.15
CA GLU A 391 -11.56 11.06 9.21
C GLU A 391 -11.99 11.32 10.66
N ALA A 392 -11.82 10.33 11.55
CA ALA A 392 -12.12 10.40 12.98
C ALA A 392 -11.09 11.22 13.78
N ASP A 393 -9.82 11.16 13.38
CA ASP A 393 -8.73 11.95 13.97
C ASP A 393 -8.76 13.42 13.57
N ALA A 394 -9.26 13.72 12.37
CA ALA A 394 -9.38 15.10 11.92
C ALA A 394 -10.24 15.86 12.95
N PRO A 395 -9.69 16.91 13.61
CA PRO A 395 -10.45 17.65 14.60
C PRO A 395 -11.79 18.02 13.98
N GLY A 396 -12.88 17.78 14.71
CA GLY A 396 -14.13 18.46 14.42
C GLY A 396 -13.79 19.94 14.47
N GLY A 397 -13.60 20.54 13.28
CA GLY A 397 -12.97 21.85 13.13
C GLY A 397 -13.67 22.92 13.92
#